data_AF-A0A9N9C3T3-F1
#
_entry.id   AF-A0A9N9C3T3-F1
#
_cell.length_a   1.000
_cell.length_b   1.000
_cell.length_c   1.000
_cell.angle_alpha   90.00
_cell.angle_beta   90.00
_cell.angle_gamma   90.00
#
_symmetry.space_group_name_H-M   'P 1'
#
loop_
_entity.id
_entity.type
_entity.pdbx_description
1 polymer ?
#
loop_
_entity_poly.entity_id
_entity_poly.type
_entity_poly.pdbx_seq_one_letter_code
_entity_poly.pdbx_strand_id
1 'polypeptide(L)'
;AILDQAKKQEQKKNDQEALNLYTEAAELYMEARIVNPVPMRSKLTTKEKEILKKNSCINGKKYLPWNEIDLKEIFTYDKPFLYRSKFGAWKRPSLIMNRPRMITMISSTTIRQDIVSDCSFVASLCVSAAYERKHKKQLITRCIFPQNEVGQPKYNPSGKYVIQLICNGIARKDGILMCTFSSNKDELWPSIIEKA
;
A
#
# COMPACT_ATOMS: atom_id res chain seq x y z
N ALA A 1 -5.93 -25.22 4.81
CA ALA A 1 -7.14 -25.32 5.68
C ALA A 1 -7.98 -24.05 5.62
N ILE A 2 -7.62 -22.95 6.32
CA ILE A 2 -8.42 -21.70 6.33
C ILE A 2 -8.39 -20.96 4.98
N LEU A 3 -7.21 -20.84 4.35
CA LEU A 3 -7.09 -20.20 3.03
C LEU A 3 -7.89 -20.93 1.93
N ASP A 4 -7.96 -22.26 1.99
CA ASP A 4 -8.73 -23.06 1.04
C ASP A 4 -10.25 -22.88 1.26
N GLN A 5 -10.68 -22.67 2.51
CA GLN A 5 -12.06 -22.33 2.83
C GLN A 5 -12.41 -20.92 2.34
N ALA A 6 -11.52 -19.95 2.53
CA ALA A 6 -11.71 -18.58 2.06
C ALA A 6 -11.93 -18.52 0.53
N LYS A 7 -11.07 -19.22 -0.24
CA LYS A 7 -11.21 -19.36 -1.69
C LYS A 7 -12.54 -20.00 -2.10
N LYS A 8 -13.02 -21.01 -1.35
CA LYS A 8 -14.33 -21.63 -1.61
C LYS A 8 -15.49 -20.67 -1.36
N GLN A 9 -15.40 -19.80 -0.35
CA GLN A 9 -16.44 -18.80 -0.07
C GLN A 9 -16.47 -17.69 -1.13
N GLU A 10 -15.29 -17.26 -1.59
CA GLU A 10 -15.15 -16.32 -2.71
C GLU A 10 -15.78 -16.88 -4.00
N GLN A 11 -15.55 -18.17 -4.28
CA GLN A 11 -16.15 -18.85 -5.44
C GLN A 11 -17.68 -18.99 -5.32
N LYS A 12 -18.22 -18.98 -4.09
CA LYS A 12 -19.65 -18.92 -3.79
C LYS A 12 -20.21 -17.48 -3.75
N LYS A 13 -19.40 -16.45 -4.05
CA LYS A 13 -19.74 -15.02 -3.94
C LYS A 13 -20.14 -14.59 -2.52
N ASN A 14 -19.62 -15.28 -1.51
CA ASN A 14 -19.81 -14.92 -0.10
C ASN A 14 -18.63 -14.08 0.39
N ASP A 15 -18.53 -12.86 -0.13
CA ASP A 15 -17.35 -11.99 0.00
C ASP A 15 -17.06 -11.61 1.45
N GLN A 16 -18.11 -11.42 2.27
CA GLN A 16 -17.95 -11.06 3.67
C GLN A 16 -17.32 -12.20 4.47
N GLU A 17 -17.76 -13.43 4.24
CA GLU A 17 -17.20 -14.61 4.91
C GLU A 17 -15.78 -14.92 4.43
N ALA A 18 -15.54 -14.78 3.12
CA ALA A 18 -14.20 -14.91 2.57
C ALA A 18 -13.23 -13.90 3.20
N LEU A 19 -13.63 -12.63 3.34
CA LEU A 19 -12.83 -11.59 3.98
C LEU A 19 -12.55 -11.90 5.46
N ASN A 20 -13.53 -12.42 6.20
CA ASN A 20 -13.35 -12.83 7.59
C ASN A 20 -12.27 -13.92 7.71
N LEU A 21 -12.37 -14.97 6.89
CA LEU A 21 -11.41 -16.09 6.88
C LEU A 21 -10.00 -15.64 6.46
N TYR A 22 -9.89 -14.74 5.47
CA TYR A 22 -8.59 -14.17 5.09
C TYR A 22 -8.00 -13.30 6.21
N THR A 23 -8.83 -12.55 6.94
CA THR A 23 -8.39 -11.73 8.08
C THR A 23 -7.91 -12.61 9.23
N GLU A 24 -8.62 -13.70 9.53
CA GLU A 24 -8.20 -14.69 10.54
C GLU A 24 -6.88 -15.39 10.16
N ALA A 25 -6.71 -15.76 8.89
CA ALA A 25 -5.44 -16.30 8.41
C ALA A 25 -4.27 -15.31 8.59
N ALA A 26 -4.52 -14.01 8.36
CA ALA A 26 -3.53 -12.96 8.61
C ALA A 26 -3.21 -12.81 10.11
N GLU A 27 -4.21 -12.96 10.99
CA GLU A 27 -4.03 -12.96 12.45
C GLU A 27 -3.10 -14.08 12.89
N LEU A 28 -3.39 -15.32 12.50
CA LEU A 28 -2.57 -16.49 12.83
C LEU A 28 -1.13 -16.33 12.34
N TYR A 29 -0.94 -15.77 11.14
CA TYR A 29 0.40 -15.50 10.61
C TYR A 29 1.16 -14.48 11.47
N MET A 30 0.50 -13.40 11.88
CA MET A 30 1.10 -12.36 12.72
C MET A 30 1.40 -12.87 14.13
N GLU A 31 0.55 -13.71 14.70
CA GLU A 31 0.77 -14.36 15.99
C GLU A 31 1.93 -15.35 15.94
N ALA A 32 1.98 -16.20 14.91
CA ALA A 32 3.10 -17.12 14.70
C ALA A 32 4.44 -16.39 14.57
N ARG A 33 4.44 -15.19 13.96
CA ARG A 33 5.62 -14.33 13.86
C ARG A 33 6.04 -13.72 15.21
N ILE A 34 5.11 -13.48 16.12
CA ILE A 34 5.42 -13.01 17.49
C ILE A 34 6.01 -14.15 18.32
N VAL A 35 5.45 -15.37 18.20
CA VAL A 35 5.91 -16.56 18.94
C VAL A 35 7.28 -17.04 18.46
N ASN A 36 7.52 -16.98 17.14
CA ASN A 36 8.82 -17.28 16.54
C ASN A 36 9.41 -16.01 15.91
N PRO A 37 9.94 -15.07 16.72
CA PRO A 37 10.53 -13.87 16.19
C PRO A 37 11.76 -14.26 15.36
N VAL A 38 11.69 -14.07 14.04
CA VAL A 38 12.91 -14.09 13.21
C VAL A 38 13.81 -13.00 13.80
N PRO A 39 15.03 -13.33 14.27
CA PRO A 39 15.88 -12.33 14.89
C PRO A 39 16.06 -11.19 13.89
N MET A 40 15.63 -9.98 14.28
CA MET A 40 15.95 -8.77 13.54
C MET A 40 17.47 -8.60 13.60
N ARG A 41 18.19 -9.17 12.63
CA ARG A 41 19.62 -8.93 12.48
C ARG A 41 19.79 -7.45 12.18
N SER A 42 20.32 -6.74 13.16
CA SER A 42 20.53 -5.29 13.12
C SER A 42 21.49 -4.84 12.03
N LYS A 43 22.30 -5.76 11.47
CA LYS A 43 23.21 -5.49 10.36
C LYS A 43 23.18 -6.62 9.33
N LEU A 44 22.83 -6.26 8.09
CA LEU A 44 22.96 -7.12 6.92
C LEU A 44 24.44 -7.42 6.67
N THR A 45 24.76 -8.68 6.39
CA THR A 45 26.07 -9.14 5.93
C THR A 45 26.42 -8.56 4.56
N THR A 46 27.70 -8.56 4.20
CA THR A 46 28.15 -8.11 2.87
C THR A 46 27.46 -8.89 1.75
N LYS A 47 27.32 -10.20 1.91
CA LYS A 47 26.64 -11.08 0.94
C LYS A 47 25.15 -10.76 0.81
N GLU A 48 24.45 -10.52 1.92
CA GLU A 48 23.03 -10.09 1.89
C GLU A 48 22.89 -8.72 1.22
N LYS A 49 23.79 -7.76 1.49
CA LYS A 49 23.79 -6.46 0.82
C LYS A 49 24.00 -6.58 -0.68
N GLU A 50 24.91 -7.45 -1.13
CA GLU A 50 25.14 -7.71 -2.55
C GLU A 50 23.93 -8.34 -3.22
N ILE A 51 23.29 -9.32 -2.58
CA ILE A 51 22.05 -9.94 -3.07
C ILE A 51 20.94 -8.87 -3.17
N LEU A 52 20.75 -8.05 -2.15
CA LEU A 52 19.74 -6.99 -2.16
C LEU A 52 20.01 -5.90 -3.20
N LYS A 53 21.30 -5.62 -3.49
CA LYS A 53 21.73 -4.70 -4.55
C LYS A 53 21.49 -5.30 -5.93
N LYS A 54 21.80 -6.57 -6.14
CA LYS A 54 21.53 -7.29 -7.39
C LYS A 54 20.03 -7.34 -7.68
N ASN A 55 19.22 -7.62 -6.67
CA ASN A 55 17.76 -7.68 -6.75
C ASN A 55 17.08 -6.32 -6.52
N SER A 56 17.79 -5.20 -6.71
CA SER A 56 17.23 -3.85 -6.60
C SER A 56 16.65 -3.34 -7.91
N CYS A 57 16.97 -3.96 -9.04
CA CYS A 57 16.46 -3.57 -10.34
C CYS A 57 15.31 -4.48 -10.75
N ILE A 58 14.12 -3.90 -10.95
CA ILE A 58 12.93 -4.60 -11.44
C ILE A 58 12.46 -3.83 -12.67
N ASN A 59 12.32 -4.52 -13.82
CA ASN A 59 11.89 -3.93 -15.10
C ASN A 59 12.70 -2.69 -15.51
N GLY A 60 14.02 -2.72 -15.33
CA GLY A 60 14.92 -1.61 -15.67
C GLY A 60 14.90 -0.42 -14.69
N LYS A 61 14.04 -0.46 -13.67
CA LYS A 61 13.94 0.57 -12.64
C LYS A 61 14.64 0.12 -11.36
N LYS A 62 15.42 1.02 -10.76
CA LYS A 62 16.18 0.76 -9.53
C LYS A 62 15.39 1.21 -8.30
N TYR A 63 15.19 0.29 -7.37
CA TYR A 63 14.48 0.48 -6.12
C TYR A 63 15.46 0.52 -4.96
N LEU A 64 15.63 1.69 -4.34
CA LEU A 64 16.57 1.86 -3.24
C LEU A 64 15.95 1.39 -1.90
N PRO A 65 16.77 0.85 -0.98
CA PRO A 65 16.34 0.62 0.40
C PRO A 65 15.87 1.91 1.06
N TRP A 66 14.83 1.81 1.88
CA TRP A 66 14.37 2.89 2.73
C TRP A 66 15.43 3.25 3.79
N ASN A 67 15.66 4.54 4.01
CA ASN A 67 16.57 5.07 5.02
C ASN A 67 15.93 6.24 5.80
N GLU A 68 16.61 6.70 6.86
CA GLU A 68 16.13 7.81 7.69
C GLU A 68 16.10 9.16 6.95
N ILE A 69 16.89 9.31 5.88
CA ILE A 69 16.92 10.53 5.06
C ILE A 69 15.62 10.62 4.24
N ASP A 70 15.01 9.49 3.87
CA ASP A 70 13.71 9.45 3.18
C ASP A 70 12.57 10.02 4.05
N LEU A 71 12.72 10.05 5.38
CA LEU A 71 11.77 10.74 6.28
C LEU A 71 11.84 12.27 6.16
N LYS A 72 12.97 12.81 5.68
CA LYS A 72 13.20 14.25 5.46
C LYS A 72 12.92 14.68 4.02
N GLU A 73 12.29 13.81 3.23
CA GLU A 73 11.92 14.11 1.85
C GLU A 73 11.05 15.37 1.78
N ILE A 74 11.40 16.28 0.88
CA ILE A 74 10.62 17.49 0.66
C ILE A 74 9.42 17.13 -0.22
N PHE A 75 8.22 17.19 0.36
CA PHE A 75 6.97 16.83 -0.32
C PHE A 75 6.38 17.98 -1.16
N THR A 76 7.14 19.03 -1.42
CA THR A 76 6.77 20.10 -2.36
C THR A 76 7.43 19.89 -3.71
N TYR A 77 6.83 20.48 -4.76
CA TYR A 77 7.48 20.62 -6.05
C TYR A 77 7.59 22.10 -6.38
N ASP A 78 8.71 22.51 -6.97
CA ASP A 78 8.88 23.86 -7.50
C ASP A 78 7.96 24.12 -8.70
N LYS A 79 7.56 23.06 -9.42
CA LYS A 79 6.62 23.11 -10.54
C LYS A 79 5.63 21.94 -10.50
N PRO A 80 4.35 22.13 -10.87
CA PRO A 80 3.39 21.04 -10.89
C PRO A 80 3.83 19.94 -11.86
N PHE A 81 4.16 18.76 -11.34
CA PHE A 81 4.40 17.58 -12.17
C PHE A 81 3.13 17.27 -12.98
N LEU A 82 3.21 17.30 -14.31
CA LEU A 82 2.11 16.97 -15.21
C LEU A 82 2.57 15.86 -16.15
N TYR A 83 2.16 14.61 -15.89
CA TYR A 83 2.44 13.50 -16.79
C TYR A 83 1.44 13.56 -17.95
N ARG A 84 1.94 13.76 -19.18
CA ARG A 84 1.13 13.67 -20.39
C ARG A 84 1.20 12.23 -20.89
N SER A 85 0.11 11.47 -20.79
CA SER A 85 -0.04 10.18 -21.50
C SER A 85 -1.20 10.22 -22.49
N LYS A 86 -1.17 9.30 -23.46
CA LYS A 86 -2.07 9.22 -24.63
C LYS A 86 -3.51 8.78 -24.31
N PHE A 87 -3.91 8.76 -23.03
CA PHE A 87 -5.24 8.34 -22.58
C PHE A 87 -5.81 9.37 -21.60
N GLY A 88 -6.95 9.99 -21.93
CA GLY A 88 -7.88 10.66 -21.00
C GLY A 88 -7.43 11.91 -20.22
N ALA A 89 -6.14 12.25 -20.22
CA ALA A 89 -5.47 13.26 -19.40
C ALA A 89 -5.41 12.91 -17.89
N TRP A 90 -4.22 13.04 -17.30
CA TRP A 90 -4.01 12.94 -15.86
C TRP A 90 -4.51 14.20 -15.16
N LYS A 91 -5.49 14.06 -14.27
CA LYS A 91 -5.98 15.16 -13.43
C LYS A 91 -5.55 14.96 -11.98
N ARG A 92 -5.20 16.06 -11.33
CA ARG A 92 -4.93 16.07 -9.88
C ARG A 92 -6.24 15.88 -9.11
N PRO A 93 -6.21 15.24 -7.93
CA PRO A 93 -7.36 15.15 -7.04
C PRO A 93 -8.08 16.49 -6.82
N SER A 94 -7.32 17.57 -6.63
CA SER A 94 -7.88 18.92 -6.45
C SER A 94 -8.66 19.47 -7.64
N LEU A 95 -8.52 18.88 -8.83
CA LEU A 95 -9.23 19.28 -10.05
C LEU A 95 -10.52 18.48 -10.28
N ILE A 96 -10.73 17.40 -9.53
CA ILE A 96 -11.86 16.47 -9.72
C ILE A 96 -12.64 16.20 -8.42
N MET A 97 -12.12 16.60 -7.26
CA MET A 97 -12.71 16.37 -5.94
C MET A 97 -12.92 17.69 -5.21
N ASN A 98 -14.06 17.81 -4.52
CA ASN A 98 -14.38 19.01 -3.77
C ASN A 98 -13.52 19.18 -2.51
N ARG A 99 -13.25 18.07 -1.79
CA ARG A 99 -12.48 18.08 -0.55
C ARG A 99 -11.56 16.85 -0.47
N PRO A 100 -10.47 16.82 -1.26
CA PRO A 100 -9.59 15.65 -1.33
C PRO A 100 -8.94 15.36 0.02
N ARG A 101 -9.03 14.09 0.44
CA ARG A 101 -8.42 13.55 1.66
C ARG A 101 -7.61 12.31 1.33
N MET A 102 -6.56 12.07 2.12
CA MET A 102 -5.73 10.88 1.92
C MET A 102 -6.52 9.63 2.33
N ILE A 103 -6.99 9.63 3.58
CA ILE A 103 -7.81 8.58 4.15
C ILE A 103 -8.98 9.26 4.84
N THR A 104 -10.21 8.87 4.50
CA THR A 104 -11.39 9.28 5.28
C THR A 104 -11.67 8.23 6.35
N MET A 105 -11.62 6.96 5.96
CA MET A 105 -11.78 5.83 6.85
C MET A 105 -11.15 4.60 6.20
N ILE A 106 -10.23 3.93 6.89
CA ILE A 106 -9.70 2.64 6.44
C ILE A 106 -10.85 1.63 6.44
N SER A 107 -11.32 1.23 5.25
CA SER A 107 -12.41 0.27 5.04
C SER A 107 -12.11 -0.65 3.87
N SER A 108 -12.36 -1.95 4.04
CA SER A 108 -12.39 -2.90 2.93
C SER A 108 -13.58 -2.65 2.00
N THR A 109 -14.73 -2.25 2.56
CA THR A 109 -15.98 -2.06 1.81
C THR A 109 -15.97 -0.90 0.83
N THR A 110 -15.04 0.05 0.99
CA THR A 110 -14.95 1.22 0.11
C THR A 110 -14.09 0.97 -1.11
N ILE A 111 -13.23 -0.05 -1.11
CA ILE A 111 -12.30 -0.36 -2.19
C ILE A 111 -13.07 -0.97 -3.36
N ARG A 112 -12.94 -0.41 -4.56
CA ARG A 112 -13.55 -0.93 -5.77
C ARG A 112 -12.50 -1.04 -6.89
N GLN A 113 -12.63 -2.09 -7.68
CA GLN A 113 -11.85 -2.31 -8.89
C GLN A 113 -12.74 -2.05 -10.10
N ASP A 114 -12.25 -1.31 -11.10
CA ASP A 114 -12.93 -1.10 -12.38
C ASP A 114 -12.02 -1.60 -13.50
N ILE A 115 -12.52 -2.57 -14.26
CA ILE A 115 -11.83 -3.34 -15.31
C ILE A 115 -10.67 -4.21 -14.76
N VAL A 116 -10.76 -5.52 -15.05
CA VAL A 116 -10.03 -6.59 -14.37
C VAL A 116 -8.57 -6.68 -14.83
N SER A 117 -7.63 -6.66 -13.88
CA SER A 117 -6.28 -7.20 -14.10
C SER A 117 -5.66 -7.90 -12.88
N ASP A 118 -5.85 -7.43 -11.63
CA ASP A 118 -5.24 -8.06 -10.44
C ASP A 118 -6.15 -8.06 -9.21
N CYS A 119 -6.99 -9.09 -9.06
CA CYS A 119 -7.88 -9.23 -7.89
C CYS A 119 -7.13 -9.57 -6.59
N SER A 120 -5.97 -10.24 -6.70
CA SER A 120 -5.13 -10.61 -5.55
C SER A 120 -4.56 -9.38 -4.84
N PHE A 121 -4.21 -8.34 -5.59
CA PHE A 121 -3.76 -7.07 -5.05
C PHE A 121 -4.88 -6.38 -4.26
N VAL A 122 -6.07 -6.23 -4.86
CA VAL A 122 -7.24 -5.62 -4.20
C VAL A 122 -7.67 -6.43 -2.97
N ALA A 123 -7.68 -7.76 -3.06
CA ALA A 123 -7.97 -8.63 -1.92
C ALA A 123 -6.98 -8.40 -0.76
N SER A 124 -5.68 -8.25 -1.07
CA SER A 124 -4.67 -7.97 -0.05
C SER A 124 -4.89 -6.62 0.65
N LEU A 125 -5.35 -5.60 -0.09
CA LEU A 125 -5.72 -4.30 0.48
C LEU A 125 -6.96 -4.41 1.36
N CYS A 126 -7.99 -5.14 0.93
CA CYS A 126 -9.20 -5.38 1.71
C CYS A 126 -8.88 -6.08 3.05
N VAL A 127 -8.06 -7.13 3.02
CA VAL A 127 -7.63 -7.86 4.23
C VAL A 127 -6.82 -6.95 5.14
N SER A 128 -5.87 -6.18 4.59
CA SER A 128 -5.06 -5.24 5.36
C SER A 128 -5.91 -4.15 6.01
N ALA A 129 -6.93 -3.64 5.32
CA ALA A 129 -7.85 -2.63 5.82
C ALA A 129 -8.77 -3.18 6.92
N ALA A 130 -9.30 -4.40 6.74
CA ALA A 130 -10.09 -5.08 7.74
C ALA A 130 -9.28 -5.36 9.01
N TYR A 131 -8.05 -5.85 8.85
CA TYR A 131 -7.12 -6.13 9.95
C TYR A 131 -6.76 -4.86 10.72
N GLU A 132 -6.33 -3.80 10.03
CA GLU A 132 -5.94 -2.53 10.67
C GLU A 132 -7.10 -1.95 11.49
N ARG A 133 -8.33 -2.01 10.97
CA ARG A 133 -9.52 -1.56 11.69
C ARG A 133 -9.81 -2.43 12.92
N LYS A 134 -9.79 -3.75 12.78
CA LYS A 134 -10.11 -4.70 13.86
C LYS A 134 -9.10 -4.61 15.01
N HIS A 135 -7.81 -4.53 14.69
CA HIS A 135 -6.71 -4.58 15.66
C HIS A 135 -6.15 -3.22 16.06
N LYS A 136 -6.59 -2.14 15.41
CA LYS A 136 -6.03 -0.78 15.57
C LYS A 136 -4.51 -0.74 15.36
N LYS A 137 -3.99 -1.58 14.46
CA LYS A 137 -2.57 -1.68 14.09
C LYS A 137 -2.36 -1.16 12.68
N GLN A 138 -1.49 -0.16 12.53
CA GLN A 138 -1.22 0.51 11.26
C GLN A 138 -0.45 -0.42 10.30
N LEU A 139 -1.14 -0.96 9.30
CA LEU A 139 -0.56 -1.74 8.19
C LEU A 139 -0.53 -0.93 6.89
N ILE A 140 -1.65 -0.26 6.58
CA ILE A 140 -1.84 0.60 5.41
C ILE A 140 -1.40 2.02 5.75
N THR A 141 -1.86 2.58 6.87
CA THR A 141 -1.56 3.98 7.20
C THR A 141 -0.06 4.24 7.36
N ARG A 142 0.68 3.29 7.93
CA ARG A 142 2.12 3.40 8.18
C ARG A 142 2.97 3.48 6.90
N CYS A 143 2.51 2.95 5.77
CA CYS A 143 3.34 2.89 4.57
C CYS A 143 3.18 4.10 3.64
N ILE A 144 2.21 5.00 3.89
CA ILE A 144 1.92 6.15 3.01
C ILE A 144 2.51 7.43 3.60
N PHE A 145 3.30 8.17 2.81
CA PHE A 145 3.88 9.46 3.17
C PHE A 145 3.42 10.59 2.24
N PRO A 146 3.26 11.83 2.75
CA PRO A 146 3.71 12.32 4.07
C PRO A 146 2.78 11.93 5.23
N GLN A 147 3.31 11.88 6.45
CA GLN A 147 2.57 11.54 7.68
C GLN A 147 2.50 12.71 8.67
N ASN A 148 1.54 12.66 9.60
CA ASN A 148 1.49 13.51 10.78
C ASN A 148 2.38 12.96 11.90
N GLU A 149 2.47 13.70 13.01
CA GLU A 149 3.26 13.31 14.19
C GLU A 149 2.80 11.98 14.82
N VAL A 150 1.56 11.59 14.54
CA VAL A 150 0.92 10.33 14.99
C VAL A 150 1.06 9.21 13.93
N GLY A 151 1.86 9.42 12.87
CA GLY A 151 2.09 8.45 11.80
C GLY A 151 0.91 8.28 10.82
N GLN A 152 -0.10 9.17 10.85
CA GLN A 152 -1.21 9.10 9.92
C GLN A 152 -0.92 9.85 8.60
N PRO A 153 -1.25 9.26 7.44
CA PRO A 153 -1.06 9.89 6.15
C PRO A 153 -1.80 11.21 5.99
N LYS A 154 -1.12 12.23 5.47
CA LYS A 154 -1.68 13.55 5.16
C LYS A 154 -1.88 13.70 3.66
N TYR A 155 -2.97 14.38 3.30
CA TYR A 155 -3.14 14.85 1.92
C TYR A 155 -2.09 15.91 1.61
N ASN A 156 -1.44 15.75 0.46
CA ASN A 156 -0.47 16.70 -0.08
C ASN A 156 -0.99 17.34 -1.37
N PRO A 157 -1.31 18.66 -1.38
CA PRO A 157 -1.75 19.39 -2.57
C PRO A 157 -0.73 19.37 -3.73
N SER A 158 0.56 19.27 -3.41
CA SER A 158 1.64 19.15 -4.41
C SER A 158 1.57 17.82 -5.18
N GLY A 159 0.78 16.85 -4.70
CA GLY A 159 0.59 15.55 -5.35
C GLY A 159 1.81 14.63 -5.26
N LYS A 160 2.76 14.93 -4.37
CA LYS A 160 3.91 14.08 -4.09
C LYS A 160 3.57 13.14 -2.94
N TYR A 161 3.69 11.85 -3.20
CA TYR A 161 3.50 10.80 -2.21
C TYR A 161 4.61 9.77 -2.37
N VAL A 162 4.98 9.15 -1.26
CA VAL A 162 5.95 8.06 -1.25
C VAL A 162 5.32 6.90 -0.50
N ILE A 163 5.38 5.71 -1.09
CA ILE A 163 4.93 4.49 -0.42
C ILE A 163 6.14 3.65 -0.02
N GLN A 164 6.16 3.21 1.24
CA GLN A 164 7.16 2.29 1.78
C GLN A 164 6.63 0.85 1.72
N LEU A 165 7.09 0.06 0.75
CA LEU A 165 6.70 -1.34 0.59
C LEU A 165 7.86 -2.28 0.93
N ILE A 166 7.56 -3.47 1.45
CA ILE A 166 8.56 -4.54 1.58
C ILE A 166 8.68 -5.23 0.23
N CYS A 167 9.83 -5.10 -0.41
CA CYS A 167 10.12 -5.71 -1.71
C CYS A 167 11.45 -6.46 -1.65
N ASN A 168 11.44 -7.74 -2.03
CA ASN A 168 12.58 -8.64 -1.95
C ASN A 168 13.22 -8.67 -0.54
N GLY A 169 12.38 -8.65 0.50
CA GLY A 169 12.80 -8.77 1.91
C GLY A 169 13.30 -7.49 2.58
N ILE A 170 13.27 -6.33 1.91
CA ILE A 170 13.65 -5.04 2.50
C ILE A 170 12.62 -3.95 2.16
N ALA A 171 12.44 -2.98 3.06
CA ALA A 171 11.63 -1.81 2.79
C ALA A 171 12.25 -0.97 1.66
N ARG A 172 11.46 -0.61 0.65
CA ARG A 172 11.85 0.20 -0.52
C ARG A 172 10.78 1.25 -0.81
N LYS A 173 11.15 2.30 -1.56
CA LYS A 173 10.25 3.39 -1.98
C LYS A 173 9.82 3.27 -3.45
N ASP A 174 8.55 3.55 -3.76
CA ASP A 174 8.03 3.78 -5.13
C ASP A 174 7.07 5.01 -5.22
N GLY A 175 6.86 5.56 -6.42
CA GLY A 175 6.11 6.78 -6.73
C GLY A 175 5.45 6.90 -8.14
N ILE A 176 5.04 5.85 -8.88
CA ILE A 176 4.40 5.99 -10.25
C ILE A 176 2.91 5.54 -10.36
N LEU A 177 1.95 6.36 -10.86
CA LEU A 177 0.48 6.23 -10.59
C LEU A 177 -0.23 5.16 -11.48
N MET A 178 -1.10 4.28 -10.93
CA MET A 178 -2.03 3.34 -11.64
C MET A 178 -3.28 2.94 -10.78
N CYS A 179 -4.20 2.12 -11.34
CA CYS A 179 -5.69 2.21 -11.40
C CYS A 179 -6.60 1.47 -10.36
N THR A 180 -6.64 1.90 -9.09
CA THR A 180 -7.58 1.39 -8.06
C THR A 180 -8.16 2.61 -7.39
N PHE A 181 -9.43 2.61 -6.98
CA PHE A 181 -10.03 3.80 -6.38
C PHE A 181 -10.99 3.45 -5.25
N SER A 182 -11.23 4.43 -4.38
CA SER A 182 -12.25 4.33 -3.36
C SER A 182 -13.60 4.74 -3.94
N SER A 183 -14.66 4.05 -3.53
CA SER A 183 -16.04 4.48 -3.77
C SER A 183 -16.38 5.78 -3.02
N ASN A 184 -15.60 6.12 -1.99
CA ASN A 184 -15.60 7.46 -1.43
C ASN A 184 -14.83 8.40 -2.37
N LYS A 185 -15.57 9.30 -3.01
CA LYS A 185 -15.04 10.26 -3.98
C LYS A 185 -14.00 11.21 -3.42
N ASP A 186 -13.86 11.32 -2.09
CA ASP A 186 -12.86 12.17 -1.44
C ASP A 186 -11.58 11.41 -1.03
N GLU A 187 -11.48 10.11 -1.28
CA GLU A 187 -10.41 9.26 -0.74
C GLU A 187 -9.45 8.72 -1.80
N LEU A 188 -8.14 8.76 -1.50
CA LEU A 188 -7.09 8.51 -2.48
C LEU A 188 -6.22 7.28 -2.19
N TRP A 189 -6.21 6.76 -0.96
CA TRP A 189 -5.21 5.77 -0.55
C TRP A 189 -5.18 4.49 -1.39
N PRO A 190 -6.30 3.89 -1.86
CA PRO A 190 -6.22 2.69 -2.69
C PRO A 190 -5.51 2.97 -4.02
N SER A 191 -5.74 4.15 -4.60
CA SER A 191 -5.11 4.61 -5.85
C SER A 191 -3.62 4.86 -5.71
N ILE A 192 -3.18 5.31 -4.53
CA ILE A 192 -1.75 5.59 -4.30
C ILE A 192 -0.99 4.30 -3.98
N ILE A 193 -1.62 3.31 -3.35
CA ILE A 193 -0.93 2.04 -3.06
C ILE A 193 -0.81 1.18 -4.33
N GLU A 194 -1.86 1.01 -5.14
CA GLU A 194 -1.73 0.19 -6.36
C GLU A 194 -0.75 0.75 -7.38
N LYS A 195 -0.70 2.08 -7.44
CA LYS A 195 0.36 2.84 -8.09
C LYS A 195 1.77 2.33 -7.74
N ALA A 196 2.06 2.17 -6.46
CA ALA A 196 3.43 2.02 -5.96
C ALA A 196 3.97 0.60 -6.17
#